data_AF-A0A7V3ENI8-F1
#
_entry.id   AF-A0A7V3ENI8-F1
#
_cell.length_a   1.000
_cell.length_b   1.000
_cell.length_c   1.000
_cell.angle_alpha   90.00
_cell.angle_beta   90.00
_cell.angle_gamma   90.00
#
_symmetry.space_group_name_H-M   'P 1'
#
loop_
_entity.id
_entity.type
_entity.pdbx_description
1 polymer ?
#
loop_
_entity_poly.entity_id
_entity_poly.type
_entity_poly.pdbx_seq_one_letter_code
_entity_poly.pdbx_strand_id
1 'polypeptide(L)'
;MSGVGSVQSAGDGYFLVDGQKMDLGALMMALQIDRTKTLDKQIADQMAEIQERNKQLKALNELMSQMRSLKAQGSDDDDFNQGWATIDGVRKPLWRTNDNWAKEFGIKWTDISGGASRKTRDAQWDANIEAIKGKIDGLNSDSQLSMIRLQALIDKRNQAFEMASNTLQKDQKTRDSIVGNFR
;
A
#
# COMPACT_ATOMS: atom_id res chain seq x y z
N MET A 1 15.88 14.37 2.65
CA MET A 1 15.04 15.43 3.23
C MET A 1 15.80 16.73 3.08
N SER A 2 15.54 17.45 1.99
CA SER A 2 16.07 18.80 1.80
C SER A 2 15.04 19.73 2.43
N GLY A 3 15.23 20.01 3.73
CA GLY A 3 14.37 20.95 4.43
C GLY A 3 14.52 22.33 3.82
N VAL A 4 13.41 23.04 3.68
CA VAL A 4 13.37 24.47 3.39
C VAL A 4 14.42 25.16 4.27
N GLY A 5 15.35 25.90 3.67
CA GLY A 5 16.41 26.60 4.40
C GLY A 5 15.86 27.58 5.43
N SER A 6 16.72 28.06 6.32
CA SER A 6 16.33 28.92 7.46
C SER A 6 15.46 30.10 7.00
N VAL A 7 14.19 30.09 7.38
CA VAL A 7 13.24 31.17 7.07
C VAL A 7 13.44 32.30 8.08
N GLN A 8 13.80 33.49 7.61
CA GLN A 8 13.92 34.69 8.45
C GLN A 8 12.93 35.76 7.98
N SER A 9 12.20 36.38 8.92
CA SER A 9 11.32 37.52 8.61
C SER A 9 12.16 38.74 8.27
N ALA A 10 11.93 39.34 7.10
CA ALA A 10 12.68 40.51 6.62
C ALA A 10 11.95 41.85 6.86
N GLY A 11 10.76 41.82 7.49
CA GLY A 11 9.87 42.98 7.60
C GLY A 11 9.04 43.22 6.33
N ASP A 12 8.01 44.08 6.43
CA ASP A 12 7.09 44.45 5.33
C ASP A 12 6.36 43.28 4.64
N GLY A 13 6.15 42.16 5.34
CA GLY A 13 5.44 40.99 4.80
C GLY A 13 6.29 40.09 3.90
N TYR A 14 7.60 40.35 3.81
CA TYR A 14 8.55 39.55 3.07
C TYR A 14 9.34 38.60 3.98
N PHE A 15 9.63 37.41 3.46
CA PHE A 15 10.42 36.38 4.12
C PHE A 15 11.65 36.07 3.28
N LEU A 16 12.79 35.89 3.95
CA LEU A 16 14.03 35.40 3.32
C LEU A 16 14.05 33.89 3.40
N VAL A 17 14.08 33.23 2.25
CA VAL A 17 14.34 31.79 2.12
C VAL A 17 15.52 31.63 1.17
N ASP A 18 16.57 30.98 1.64
CA ASP A 18 17.81 30.77 0.89
C ASP A 18 18.42 32.05 0.27
N GLY A 19 18.26 33.18 0.97
CA GLY A 19 18.78 34.48 0.55
C GLY A 19 17.92 35.25 -0.47
N GLN A 20 16.79 34.69 -0.91
CA GLN A 20 15.83 35.37 -1.79
C GLN A 20 14.65 35.94 -0.99
N LYS A 21 14.25 37.18 -1.30
CA LYS A 21 13.02 37.78 -0.76
C LYS A 21 11.81 37.17 -1.45
N MET A 22 10.99 36.45 -0.71
CA MET A 22 9.69 35.95 -1.15
C MET A 22 8.58 36.62 -0.37
N ASP A 23 7.46 36.92 -1.03
CA ASP A 23 6.25 37.29 -0.31
C ASP A 23 5.65 36.07 0.41
N LEU A 24 4.77 36.32 1.37
CA LEU A 24 4.10 35.27 2.14
C LEU A 24 3.31 34.29 1.24
N GLY A 25 2.76 34.76 0.11
CA GLY A 25 1.99 33.95 -0.83
C GLY A 25 2.87 32.91 -1.54
N ALA A 26 4.02 33.35 -2.05
CA ALA A 26 5.03 32.51 -2.70
C ALA A 26 5.64 31.52 -1.71
N LEU A 27 5.90 31.94 -0.47
CA LEU A 27 6.41 31.05 0.58
C LEU A 27 5.37 29.97 0.96
N MET A 28 4.11 30.36 1.15
CA MET A 28 3.03 29.42 1.43
C MET A 28 2.79 28.48 0.25
N MET A 29 2.87 28.97 -0.98
CA MET A 29 2.77 28.15 -2.18
C MET A 29 3.92 27.15 -2.29
N ALA A 30 5.17 27.58 -2.05
CA ALA A 30 6.33 26.71 -2.05
C ALA A 30 6.22 25.60 -0.99
N LEU A 31 5.86 25.95 0.25
CA LEU A 31 5.61 24.99 1.32
C LEU A 31 4.50 24.01 0.95
N GLN A 32 3.43 24.50 0.33
CA GLN A 32 2.28 23.70 -0.03
C GLN A 32 2.57 22.75 -1.20
N ILE A 33 3.41 23.17 -2.15
CA ILE A 33 3.94 22.31 -3.21
C ILE A 33 4.77 21.17 -2.61
N ASP A 34 5.68 21.47 -1.69
CA ASP A 34 6.54 20.45 -1.07
C ASP A 34 5.75 19.46 -0.20
N ARG A 35 4.75 19.96 0.51
CA ARG A 35 3.79 19.12 1.23
C ARG A 35 3.02 18.21 0.27
N THR A 36 2.56 18.74 -0.87
CA THR A 36 1.84 17.96 -1.88
C THR A 36 2.73 16.87 -2.49
N LYS A 37 3.96 17.19 -2.88
CA LYS A 37 4.94 16.20 -3.37
C LYS A 37 5.18 15.08 -2.36
N THR A 38 5.28 15.42 -1.08
CA THR A 38 5.48 14.43 0.00
C THR A 38 4.25 13.53 0.15
N LEU A 39 3.05 14.11 0.12
CA LEU A 39 1.80 13.36 0.19
C LEU A 39 1.61 12.46 -1.04
N ASP A 40 1.93 12.95 -2.24
CA ASP A 40 1.86 12.16 -3.48
C ASP A 40 2.81 10.96 -3.41
N LYS A 41 4.02 11.13 -2.86
CA LYS A 41 4.94 10.01 -2.60
C LYS A 41 4.34 8.99 -1.63
N GLN A 42 3.79 9.45 -0.50
CA GLN A 42 3.16 8.56 0.47
C GLN A 42 1.95 7.82 -0.11
N ILE A 43 1.16 8.48 -0.97
CA ILE A 43 0.04 7.86 -1.70
C ILE A 43 0.58 6.76 -2.62
N ALA A 44 1.63 7.04 -3.40
CA ALA A 44 2.22 6.06 -4.30
C ALA A 44 2.78 4.83 -3.55
N ASP A 45 3.51 5.07 -2.45
CA ASP A 45 4.04 4.00 -1.59
C ASP A 45 2.90 3.15 -1.02
N GLN A 46 1.82 3.79 -0.55
CA GLN A 46 0.64 3.11 0.00
C GLN A 46 -0.10 2.29 -1.07
N MET A 47 -0.24 2.82 -2.28
CA MET A 47 -0.85 2.10 -3.40
C MET A 47 -0.03 0.87 -3.80
N ALA A 48 1.29 0.97 -3.82
CA ALA A 48 2.17 -0.16 -4.09
C ALA A 48 2.00 -1.28 -3.04
N GLU A 49 1.92 -0.91 -1.76
CA GLU A 49 1.67 -1.86 -0.67
C GLU A 49 0.29 -2.54 -0.78
N ILE A 50 -0.74 -1.81 -1.18
CA ILE A 50 -2.09 -2.36 -1.42
C ILE A 50 -2.07 -3.33 -2.61
N GLN A 51 -1.37 -2.98 -3.70
CA GLN A 51 -1.22 -3.86 -4.86
C GLN A 51 -0.52 -5.16 -4.49
N GLU A 52 0.57 -5.08 -3.73
CA GLU A 52 1.30 -6.27 -3.29
C GLU A 52 0.44 -7.18 -2.41
N ARG A 53 -0.31 -6.61 -1.47
CA ARG A 53 -1.26 -7.39 -0.66
C ARG A 53 -2.37 -8.02 -1.48
N ASN A 54 -2.88 -7.32 -2.50
CA ASN A 54 -3.85 -7.91 -3.42
C ASN A 54 -3.26 -9.09 -4.21
N LYS A 55 -1.97 -9.06 -4.56
CA LYS A 55 -1.28 -10.20 -5.18
C LYS A 55 -1.17 -11.37 -4.20
N GLN A 56 -0.77 -11.09 -2.95
CA GLN A 56 -0.71 -12.10 -1.88
C GLN A 56 -2.08 -12.74 -1.61
N LEU A 57 -3.15 -11.96 -1.55
CA LEU A 57 -4.51 -12.47 -1.39
C LEU A 57 -4.93 -13.37 -2.56
N LYS A 58 -4.62 -13.01 -3.81
CA LYS A 58 -4.89 -13.86 -4.97
C LYS A 58 -4.13 -15.19 -4.88
N ALA A 59 -2.84 -15.13 -4.55
CA ALA A 59 -2.00 -16.31 -4.37
C ALA A 59 -2.57 -17.25 -3.30
N LEU A 60 -2.92 -16.72 -2.13
CA LEU A 60 -3.46 -17.52 -1.02
C LEU A 60 -4.84 -18.10 -1.32
N ASN A 61 -5.70 -17.37 -2.04
CA ASN A 61 -7.01 -17.89 -2.46
C ASN A 61 -6.87 -19.04 -3.46
N GLU A 62 -5.98 -18.89 -4.45
CA GLU A 62 -5.68 -19.94 -5.41
C GLU A 62 -5.13 -21.19 -4.70
N LEU A 63 -4.19 -20.99 -3.79
CA LEU A 63 -3.63 -22.07 -2.97
C LEU A 63 -4.71 -22.77 -2.14
N MET A 64 -5.60 -22.00 -1.49
CA MET A 64 -6.71 -22.56 -0.73
C MET A 64 -7.67 -23.39 -1.60
N SER A 65 -7.95 -22.93 -2.81
CA SER A 65 -8.78 -23.66 -3.78
C SER A 65 -8.15 -25.01 -4.13
N GLN A 66 -6.84 -25.03 -4.40
CA GLN A 66 -6.12 -26.25 -4.76
C GLN A 66 -6.03 -27.24 -3.60
N MET A 67 -5.73 -26.78 -2.38
CA MET A 67 -5.74 -27.64 -1.19
C MET A 67 -7.11 -28.27 -0.94
N ARG A 68 -8.21 -27.52 -1.14
CA ARG A 68 -9.57 -28.06 -1.03
C ARG A 68 -9.85 -29.15 -2.07
N SER A 69 -9.35 -28.96 -3.30
CA SER A 69 -9.47 -29.96 -4.36
C SER A 69 -8.70 -31.24 -4.03
N LEU A 70 -7.47 -31.13 -3.57
CA LEU A 70 -6.62 -32.27 -3.20
C LEU A 70 -7.17 -33.01 -1.97
N LYS A 71 -7.67 -32.28 -0.97
CA LYS A 71 -8.43 -32.87 0.14
C LYS A 71 -9.61 -33.70 -0.37
N ALA A 72 -10.42 -33.16 -1.27
CA ALA A 72 -11.58 -33.86 -1.81
C ALA A 72 -11.20 -35.15 -2.57
N GLN A 73 -10.08 -35.12 -3.29
CA GLN A 73 -9.53 -36.28 -4.00
C GLN A 73 -8.94 -37.33 -3.04
N GLY A 74 -8.71 -36.97 -1.78
CA GLY A 74 -7.96 -37.83 -0.88
C GLY A 74 -6.53 -37.97 -1.37
N SER A 75 -5.91 -36.85 -1.79
CA SER A 75 -4.50 -36.72 -2.20
C SER A 75 -3.55 -36.32 -1.06
N ASP A 76 -2.32 -36.83 -1.07
CA ASP A 76 -1.32 -36.56 -0.02
C ASP A 76 -0.39 -35.39 -0.39
N ASP A 77 0.67 -35.21 0.40
CA ASP A 77 1.68 -34.18 0.13
C ASP A 77 2.40 -34.37 -1.20
N ASP A 78 2.58 -35.60 -1.69
CA ASP A 78 3.29 -35.85 -2.94
C ASP A 78 2.46 -35.40 -4.14
N ASP A 79 1.14 -35.58 -4.09
CA ASP A 79 0.20 -35.06 -5.09
C ASP A 79 0.16 -33.53 -5.10
N PHE A 80 0.13 -32.91 -3.91
CA PHE A 80 0.23 -31.46 -3.77
C PHE A 80 1.57 -30.95 -4.30
N ASN A 81 2.64 -31.67 -3.98
CA ASN A 81 3.99 -31.41 -4.43
C ASN A 81 4.25 -31.84 -5.88
N GLN A 82 3.21 -32.03 -6.70
CA GLN A 82 3.31 -32.14 -8.15
C GLN A 82 2.41 -31.13 -8.88
N GLY A 83 1.57 -30.41 -8.13
CA GLY A 83 0.61 -29.44 -8.66
C GLY A 83 1.22 -28.09 -9.07
N TRP A 84 0.39 -27.28 -9.74
CA TRP A 84 0.75 -25.96 -10.24
C TRP A 84 -0.36 -24.95 -9.94
N ALA A 85 0.04 -23.74 -9.54
CA ALA A 85 -0.86 -22.60 -9.36
C ALA A 85 -0.51 -21.47 -10.34
N THR A 86 -1.52 -20.72 -10.77
CA THR A 86 -1.30 -19.50 -11.56
C THR A 86 -1.43 -18.29 -10.66
N ILE A 87 -0.32 -17.58 -10.44
CA ILE A 87 -0.28 -16.35 -9.64
C ILE A 87 0.18 -15.23 -10.55
N ASP A 88 -0.59 -14.15 -10.62
CA ASP A 88 -0.25 -12.97 -11.43
C ASP A 88 0.04 -13.33 -12.91
N GLY A 89 -0.74 -14.27 -13.46
CA GLY A 89 -0.58 -14.78 -14.83
C GLY A 89 0.62 -15.72 -15.03
N VAL A 90 1.39 -16.01 -13.98
CA VAL A 90 2.56 -16.89 -14.04
C VAL A 90 2.23 -18.24 -13.40
N ARG A 91 2.46 -19.32 -14.14
CA ARG A 91 2.38 -20.69 -13.63
C ARG A 91 3.57 -20.96 -12.71
N LYS A 92 3.30 -21.22 -11.43
CA LYS A 92 4.27 -21.54 -10.39
C LYS A 92 3.99 -22.95 -9.86
N PRO A 93 5.01 -23.78 -9.62
CA PRO A 93 4.79 -25.07 -8.97
C PRO A 93 4.30 -24.82 -7.53
N LEU A 94 3.38 -25.66 -7.06
CA LEU A 94 2.99 -25.67 -5.64
C LEU A 94 4.18 -26.02 -4.75
N TRP A 95 5.05 -26.89 -5.25
CA TRP A 95 6.33 -27.24 -4.67
C TRP A 95 7.47 -26.51 -5.38
N ARG A 96 7.95 -25.44 -4.77
CA ARG A 96 9.34 -25.44 -4.38
C ARG A 96 9.36 -24.89 -2.98
N THR A 97 9.64 -25.81 -2.07
CA THR A 97 9.69 -25.73 -0.62
C THR A 97 8.35 -25.55 0.11
N ASN A 98 8.08 -26.48 1.03
CA ASN A 98 7.31 -26.32 2.29
C ASN A 98 7.86 -25.19 3.19
N ASP A 99 8.63 -24.29 2.58
CA ASP A 99 9.63 -23.37 3.06
C ASP A 99 9.68 -22.13 2.14
N ASN A 100 8.91 -22.03 1.03
CA ASN A 100 8.77 -20.76 0.25
C ASN A 100 7.46 -20.10 0.58
N TRP A 101 6.30 -20.72 0.36
CA TRP A 101 5.02 -20.12 0.77
C TRP A 101 4.90 -20.04 2.29
N ALA A 102 5.37 -21.07 2.99
CA ALA A 102 5.51 -21.07 4.44
C ALA A 102 6.33 -19.88 4.96
N LYS A 103 7.47 -19.58 4.33
CA LYS A 103 8.34 -18.45 4.72
C LYS A 103 7.83 -17.11 4.20
N GLU A 104 7.32 -17.06 2.97
CA GLU A 104 6.77 -15.89 2.29
C GLU A 104 5.53 -15.37 3.02
N PHE A 105 4.66 -16.27 3.48
CA PHE A 105 3.44 -15.91 4.21
C PHE A 105 3.57 -16.06 5.73
N GLY A 106 4.66 -16.66 6.23
CA GLY A 106 4.89 -16.90 7.66
C GLY A 106 3.97 -17.98 8.25
N ILE A 107 3.53 -18.94 7.44
CA ILE A 107 2.57 -19.98 7.82
C ILE A 107 3.34 -21.26 8.17
N LYS A 108 3.06 -21.85 9.33
CA LYS A 108 3.55 -23.17 9.70
C LYS A 108 2.65 -24.23 9.09
N TRP A 109 3.22 -25.10 8.27
CA TRP A 109 2.50 -26.20 7.62
C TRP A 109 2.57 -27.46 8.45
N THR A 110 1.51 -28.26 8.37
CA THR A 110 1.49 -29.63 8.84
C THR A 110 1.63 -30.54 7.63
N ASP A 111 2.53 -31.52 7.69
CA ASP A 111 2.71 -32.49 6.62
C ASP A 111 1.43 -33.35 6.45
N ILE A 112 0.99 -33.57 5.21
CA ILE A 112 -0.04 -34.54 4.84
C ILE A 112 0.62 -35.89 4.56
N SER A 113 0.61 -36.77 5.55
CA SER A 113 1.31 -38.06 5.52
C SER A 113 0.65 -39.04 4.52
N GLY A 114 1.37 -39.41 3.44
CA GLY A 114 0.88 -40.36 2.44
C GLY A 114 0.60 -41.78 2.97
N GLY A 115 1.28 -42.19 4.05
CA GLY A 115 1.02 -43.46 4.73
C GLY A 115 -0.14 -43.43 5.72
N ALA A 116 -0.74 -42.27 5.98
CA ALA A 116 -1.80 -42.12 6.97
C ALA A 116 -3.19 -42.42 6.39
N SER A 117 -4.14 -42.74 7.28
CA SER A 117 -5.53 -42.94 6.89
C SER A 117 -6.12 -41.69 6.23
N ARG A 118 -7.11 -41.86 5.34
CA ARG A 118 -7.82 -40.72 4.71
C ARG A 118 -8.33 -39.71 5.74
N LYS A 119 -8.88 -40.19 6.87
CA LYS A 119 -9.35 -39.32 7.97
C LYS A 119 -8.23 -38.46 8.56
N THR A 120 -7.04 -39.04 8.74
CA THR A 120 -5.87 -38.31 9.25
C THR A 120 -5.43 -37.24 8.25
N ARG A 121 -5.39 -37.60 6.97
CA ARG A 121 -4.98 -36.69 5.90
C ARG A 121 -5.97 -35.55 5.70
N ASP A 122 -7.27 -35.83 5.80
CA ASP A 122 -8.31 -34.81 5.77
C ASP A 122 -8.14 -33.80 6.92
N ALA A 123 -7.79 -34.27 8.12
CA ALA A 123 -7.51 -33.41 9.27
C ALA A 123 -6.23 -32.56 9.07
N GLN A 124 -5.19 -33.13 8.45
CA GLN A 124 -3.97 -32.39 8.10
C GLN A 124 -4.25 -31.31 7.05
N TRP A 125 -5.06 -31.63 6.03
CA TRP A 125 -5.54 -30.66 5.05
C TRP A 125 -6.34 -29.53 5.70
N ASP A 126 -7.24 -29.85 6.63
CA ASP A 126 -8.05 -28.85 7.33
C ASP A 126 -7.19 -27.89 8.15
N ALA A 127 -6.18 -28.41 8.87
CA ALA A 127 -5.24 -27.57 9.63
C ALA A 127 -4.51 -26.57 8.71
N ASN A 128 -4.05 -27.02 7.55
CA ASN A 128 -3.36 -26.18 6.58
C ASN A 128 -4.29 -25.14 5.92
N ILE A 129 -5.51 -25.54 5.57
CA ILE A 129 -6.54 -24.65 5.02
C ILE A 129 -6.91 -23.57 6.04
N GLU A 130 -7.04 -23.94 7.32
CA GLU A 130 -7.34 -23.00 8.41
C GLU A 130 -6.19 -22.00 8.62
N ALA A 131 -4.94 -22.45 8.54
CA ALA A 131 -3.79 -21.56 8.64
C ALA A 131 -3.74 -20.52 7.52
N ILE A 132 -4.04 -20.92 6.27
CA ILE A 132 -4.15 -19.98 5.14
C ILE A 132 -5.34 -19.05 5.29
N LYS A 133 -6.48 -19.55 5.76
CA LYS A 133 -7.65 -18.73 6.03
C LYS A 133 -7.32 -17.63 7.04
N GLY A 134 -6.65 -17.97 8.15
CA GLY A 134 -6.18 -16.99 9.13
C GLY A 134 -5.28 -15.92 8.53
N LYS A 135 -4.38 -16.29 7.61
CA LYS A 135 -3.53 -15.33 6.90
C LYS A 135 -4.32 -14.42 5.96
N ILE A 136 -5.26 -14.96 5.20
CA ILE A 136 -6.15 -14.20 4.32
C ILE A 136 -6.96 -13.19 5.13
N ASP A 137 -7.53 -13.62 6.25
CA ASP A 137 -8.32 -12.76 7.13
C ASP A 137 -7.47 -11.60 7.68
N GLY A 138 -6.24 -11.89 8.13
CA GLY A 138 -5.29 -10.85 8.55
C GLY A 138 -4.95 -9.85 7.43
N LEU A 139 -4.61 -10.34 6.23
CA LEU A 139 -4.32 -9.50 5.07
C LEU A 139 -5.52 -8.65 4.63
N ASN A 140 -6.74 -9.19 4.72
CA ASN A 140 -7.96 -8.45 4.44
C ASN A 140 -8.17 -7.32 5.45
N SER A 141 -7.98 -7.56 6.75
CA SER A 141 -8.03 -6.52 7.78
C SER A 141 -6.98 -5.44 7.53
N ASP A 142 -5.74 -5.82 7.22
CA ASP A 142 -4.67 -4.86 6.90
C ASP A 142 -4.99 -4.03 5.65
N SER A 143 -5.55 -4.67 4.62
CA SER A 143 -5.98 -4.03 3.37
C SER A 143 -7.05 -2.97 3.64
N GLN A 144 -8.06 -3.30 4.46
CA GLN A 144 -9.10 -2.34 4.88
C GLN A 144 -8.49 -1.12 5.59
N LEU A 145 -7.57 -1.35 6.55
CA LEU A 145 -6.86 -0.25 7.24
C LEU A 145 -6.06 0.61 6.27
N SER A 146 -5.47 -0.01 5.27
CA SER A 146 -4.63 0.68 4.30
C SER A 146 -5.42 1.48 3.27
N MET A 147 -6.62 1.03 2.93
CA MET A 147 -7.58 1.83 2.17
C MET A 147 -8.04 3.04 2.97
N ILE A 148 -8.28 2.90 4.27
CA ILE A 148 -8.60 4.04 5.15
C ILE A 148 -7.44 5.04 5.20
N ARG A 149 -6.20 4.56 5.34
CA ARG A 149 -5.00 5.42 5.31
C ARG A 149 -4.84 6.11 3.96
N LEU A 150 -5.05 5.39 2.86
CA LEU A 150 -5.00 5.94 1.51
C LEU A 150 -6.03 7.06 1.33
N GLN A 151 -7.28 6.84 1.76
CA GLN A 151 -8.32 7.87 1.73
C GLN A 151 -7.90 9.10 2.53
N ALA A 152 -7.40 8.91 3.75
CA ALA A 152 -6.93 10.02 4.58
C ALA A 152 -5.75 10.79 3.95
N LEU A 153 -4.84 10.11 3.25
CA LEU A 153 -3.76 10.75 2.51
C LEU A 153 -4.28 11.56 1.31
N ILE A 154 -5.23 11.01 0.56
CA ILE A 154 -5.90 11.69 -0.55
C ILE A 154 -6.62 12.94 -0.05
N ASP A 155 -7.35 12.85 1.06
CA ASP A 155 -8.06 13.98 1.66
C ASP A 155 -7.07 15.08 2.09
N LYS A 156 -5.97 14.71 2.75
CA LYS A 156 -4.90 15.66 3.11
C LYS A 156 -4.26 16.30 1.90
N ARG A 157 -4.10 15.55 0.80
CA ARG A 157 -3.53 16.04 -0.47
C ARG A 157 -4.49 17.01 -1.16
N ASN A 158 -5.79 16.77 -1.09
CA ASN A 158 -6.79 17.68 -1.64
C ASN A 158 -6.89 18.98 -0.82
N GLN A 159 -6.90 18.90 0.52
CA GLN A 159 -6.84 20.09 1.38
C GLN A 159 -5.59 20.94 1.13
N ALA A 160 -4.45 20.27 0.96
CA ALA A 160 -3.20 20.87 0.54
C ALA A 160 -3.34 21.65 -0.77
N PHE A 161 -3.94 21.03 -1.79
CA PHE A 161 -4.18 21.66 -3.09
C PHE A 161 -5.16 22.84 -3.00
N GLU A 162 -6.25 22.71 -2.25
CA GLU A 162 -7.22 23.79 -2.02
C GLU A 162 -6.58 24.99 -1.33
N MET A 163 -5.70 24.76 -0.35
CA MET A 163 -4.95 25.83 0.31
C MET A 163 -4.02 26.56 -0.66
N ALA A 164 -3.32 25.82 -1.53
CA ALA A 164 -2.50 26.41 -2.58
C ALA A 164 -3.34 27.25 -3.56
N SER A 165 -4.48 26.70 -4.02
CA SER A 165 -5.40 27.39 -4.92
C SER A 165 -5.94 28.69 -4.32
N ASN A 166 -6.38 28.64 -3.05
CA ASN A 166 -6.85 29.81 -2.33
C ASN A 166 -5.75 30.87 -2.14
N THR A 167 -4.51 30.43 -1.91
CA THR A 167 -3.35 31.33 -1.81
C THR A 167 -3.07 32.00 -3.14
N LEU A 168 -3.08 31.25 -4.24
CA LEU A 168 -2.88 31.77 -5.60
C LEU A 168 -3.97 32.77 -6.00
N GLN A 169 -5.24 32.47 -5.72
CA GLN A 169 -6.36 33.39 -5.99
C GLN A 169 -6.25 34.70 -5.20
N LYS A 170 -5.83 34.61 -3.94
CA LYS A 170 -5.60 35.81 -3.12
C LYS A 170 -4.44 36.63 -3.66
N ASP A 171 -3.33 35.99 -4.03
CA ASP A 171 -2.17 36.67 -4.62
C ASP A 171 -2.54 37.38 -5.94
N GLN A 172 -3.27 36.71 -6.84
CA GLN A 172 -3.78 37.31 -8.07
C GLN A 172 -4.65 38.55 -7.79
N LYS A 173 -5.63 38.45 -6.87
CA LYS A 173 -6.49 39.59 -6.49
C LYS A 173 -5.70 40.74 -5.88
N THR A 174 -4.67 40.45 -5.08
CA THR A 174 -3.78 41.47 -4.53
C THR A 174 -3.01 42.19 -5.63
N ARG A 175 -2.43 41.44 -6.59
CA ARG A 175 -1.74 42.03 -7.74
C ARG A 175 -2.68 42.87 -8.62
N ASP A 176 -3.89 42.37 -8.90
CA ASP A 176 -4.89 43.10 -9.68
C ASP A 176 -5.33 44.38 -8.98
N SER A 177 -5.45 44.38 -7.65
CA SER A 177 -5.77 45.58 -6.86
C SER A 177 -4.64 46.60 -6.88
N ILE A 178 -3.38 46.16 -6.82
CA ILE A 178 -2.21 47.03 -6.95
C ILE A 178 -2.21 47.66 -8.34
N VAL A 179 -2.28 46.84 -9.40
CA VAL A 179 -2.32 47.35 -10.80
C VAL A 179 -3.53 48.25 -11.04
N GLY A 180 -4.68 47.92 -10.45
CA GLY A 180 -5.90 48.72 -10.51
C GLY A 180 -5.77 50.09 -9.85
N ASN A 181 -5.04 50.21 -8.74
CA ASN A 181 -4.77 51.48 -8.07
C ASN A 181 -3.73 52.36 -8.79
N PHE A 182 -2.97 51.80 -9.74
CA PHE A 182 -1.99 52.51 -10.56
C PHE A 182 -2.52 52.91 -11.95
N ARG A 183 -3.78 52.62 -12.26
CA ARG A 183 -4.49 53.07 -13.47
C ARG A 183 -5.33 54.29 -13.17
#